data_AF-A0A914XFU8-F1
#
_entry.id   AF-A0A914XFU8-F1
#
_cell.length_a   1.000
_cell.length_b   1.000
_cell.length_c   1.000
_cell.angle_alpha   90.00
_cell.angle_beta   90.00
_cell.angle_gamma   90.00
#
_symmetry.space_group_name_H-M   'P 1'
#
loop_
_entity.id
_entity.type
_entity.pdbx_description
1 polymer ?
#
loop_
_entity_poly.entity_id
_entity_poly.type
_entity_poly.pdbx_seq_one_letter_code
_entity_poly.pdbx_strand_id
1 'polypeptide(L)'
;MSQKPVTPLRPIRIATAAYPPFVNDCGIYTLIRTDECPQPGVDHEILGQLFAYAKIPYELYPHTGDVNWGEVQPDGSYDGLIGDVINGKFDTIGAQYAITEIRTTKVDFSYNIHHETAMYLVSNAPNPDEEWIGQATLIYRVFDWQSTVGFLCIVLLLPTMLIVYSLIIDAARKGRIFDAAIIKDTITSYQEALILLLEGKQKHPSLSTRFIFLILAFAVLLLGNLYQGGLFTIMVPADFDAIAWQGFIFRNGSAWKPIFSRNMIMISDFVAAAYERYRNGSDACDDFSQPPATPLPIMSLLSVFLLPAAGSLIGIIMFCYELAKYRRTKRNVKYILPLTAGEFDIMMFPS
;
A
#
# COMPACT_ATOMS: atom_id res chain seq x y z
N MET A 1 -12.78 0.97 48.45
CA MET A 1 -13.66 0.02 49.18
C MET A 1 -13.34 -1.38 48.70
N SER A 2 -12.83 -2.26 49.57
CA SER A 2 -12.55 -3.66 49.23
C SER A 2 -13.86 -4.43 49.19
N GLN A 3 -14.41 -4.68 48.00
CA GLN A 3 -15.55 -5.58 47.84
C GLN A 3 -15.08 -6.99 48.21
N LYS A 4 -15.71 -7.60 49.23
CA LYS A 4 -15.48 -9.00 49.56
C LYS A 4 -15.72 -9.84 48.29
N PRO A 5 -14.80 -10.76 47.93
CA PRO A 5 -15.00 -11.61 46.76
C PRO A 5 -16.27 -12.43 46.96
N VAL A 6 -17.26 -12.16 46.11
CA VAL A 6 -18.50 -12.95 46.06
C VAL A 6 -18.14 -14.23 45.33
N THR A 7 -17.89 -15.32 46.06
CA THR A 7 -17.76 -16.64 45.45
C THR A 7 -19.15 -17.06 44.96
N PRO A 8 -19.36 -17.23 43.64
CA PRO A 8 -20.69 -17.56 43.15
C PRO A 8 -21.07 -18.98 43.60
N LEU A 9 -22.31 -19.14 44.03
CA LEU A 9 -22.80 -20.35 44.70
C LEU A 9 -23.07 -21.54 43.76
N ARG A 10 -22.91 -21.37 42.44
CA ARG A 10 -23.26 -22.40 41.44
C ARG A 10 -22.19 -22.56 40.37
N PRO A 11 -22.13 -23.71 39.69
CA PRO A 11 -21.29 -23.90 38.51
C PRO A 11 -21.55 -22.84 37.44
N ILE A 12 -20.49 -22.42 36.76
CA ILE A 12 -20.58 -21.57 35.56
C ILE A 12 -21.03 -22.42 34.37
N ARG A 13 -22.07 -21.99 33.66
CA ARG A 13 -22.62 -22.69 32.49
C ARG A 13 -21.99 -22.12 31.23
N ILE A 14 -21.34 -22.98 30.45
CA ILE A 14 -20.52 -22.59 29.30
C ILE A 14 -21.12 -23.22 28.05
N ALA A 15 -21.58 -22.38 27.11
CA ALA A 15 -21.92 -22.85 25.78
C ALA A 15 -20.63 -23.12 25.01
N THR A 16 -20.46 -24.32 24.45
CA THR A 16 -19.30 -24.64 23.62
C THR A 16 -19.74 -25.13 22.25
N ALA A 17 -18.93 -24.86 21.23
CA ALA A 17 -19.23 -25.07 19.83
C ALA A 17 -17.92 -25.31 19.07
N ALA A 18 -17.89 -26.27 18.16
CA ALA A 18 -16.71 -26.55 17.35
C ALA A 18 -16.28 -25.31 16.54
N TYR A 19 -15.06 -24.85 16.78
CA TYR A 19 -14.42 -23.73 16.08
C TYR A 19 -12.89 -23.91 16.08
N PRO A 20 -12.34 -24.83 15.26
CA PRO A 20 -10.90 -25.06 15.22
C PRO A 20 -10.12 -23.80 14.78
N PRO A 21 -8.93 -23.53 15.35
CA PRO A 21 -8.23 -24.30 16.39
C PRO A 21 -8.61 -23.92 17.84
N PHE A 22 -9.59 -23.05 18.03
CA PHE A 22 -9.98 -22.49 19.33
C PHE A 22 -10.77 -23.48 20.19
N VAL A 23 -11.68 -24.21 19.55
CA VAL A 23 -12.48 -25.28 20.17
C VAL A 23 -12.54 -26.44 19.19
N ASN A 24 -11.89 -27.55 19.51
CA ASN A 24 -11.89 -28.73 18.66
C ASN A 24 -12.94 -29.73 19.14
N ASP A 25 -13.69 -30.31 18.20
CA ASP A 25 -14.59 -31.42 18.49
C ASP A 25 -13.82 -32.75 18.34
N CYS A 26 -13.39 -33.31 19.46
CA CYS A 26 -12.78 -34.64 19.52
C CYS A 26 -13.82 -35.77 19.64
N GLY A 27 -15.11 -35.50 19.43
CA GLY A 27 -16.23 -36.37 19.81
C GLY A 27 -16.65 -36.24 21.28
N ILE A 28 -15.81 -35.64 22.12
CA ILE A 28 -16.11 -35.24 23.51
C ILE A 28 -15.55 -33.83 23.72
N TYR A 29 -16.39 -32.92 24.23
CA TYR A 29 -15.97 -31.57 24.60
C TYR A 29 -15.34 -31.61 26.00
N THR A 30 -14.06 -31.27 26.08
CA THR A 30 -13.31 -31.15 27.33
C THR A 30 -12.53 -29.83 27.35
N LEU A 31 -12.33 -29.27 28.54
CA LEU A 31 -11.48 -28.09 28.75
C LEU A 31 -10.02 -28.45 29.03
N ILE A 32 -9.72 -29.72 29.26
CA ILE A 32 -8.38 -30.20 29.57
C ILE A 32 -7.97 -31.28 28.56
N ARG A 33 -6.67 -31.37 28.29
CA ARG A 33 -6.12 -32.45 27.47
C ARG A 33 -6.36 -33.78 28.15
N THR A 34 -6.83 -34.75 27.38
CA THR A 34 -7.07 -36.13 27.79
C THR A 34 -6.53 -37.08 26.72
N ASP A 35 -6.42 -38.36 27.04
CA ASP A 35 -6.03 -39.37 26.04
C ASP A 35 -7.07 -39.48 24.91
N GLU A 36 -8.35 -39.22 25.21
CA GLU A 36 -9.45 -39.20 24.23
C GLU A 36 -9.48 -37.92 23.38
N CYS A 37 -9.00 -36.80 23.93
CA CYS A 37 -8.94 -35.51 23.25
C CYS A 37 -7.63 -34.78 23.61
N PRO A 38 -6.54 -35.05 22.87
CA PRO A 38 -5.23 -34.47 23.16
C PRO A 38 -5.13 -32.98 22.82
N GLN A 39 -6.03 -32.48 21.95
CA GLN A 39 -6.08 -31.10 21.49
C GLN A 39 -7.53 -30.57 21.55
N PRO A 40 -8.05 -30.20 22.73
CA PRO A 40 -9.42 -29.69 22.87
C PRO A 40 -9.66 -28.30 22.25
N GLY A 41 -8.60 -27.63 21.81
CA GLY A 41 -8.62 -26.26 21.30
C GLY A 41 -8.00 -25.28 22.30
N VAL A 42 -7.43 -24.18 21.79
CA VAL A 42 -6.69 -23.23 22.62
C VAL A 42 -7.57 -22.55 23.67
N ASP A 43 -8.80 -22.18 23.33
CA ASP A 43 -9.72 -21.49 24.24
C ASP A 43 -10.19 -22.42 25.34
N HIS A 44 -10.48 -23.67 24.98
CA HIS A 44 -10.83 -24.71 25.93
C HIS A 44 -9.72 -24.97 26.94
N GLU A 45 -8.47 -25.09 26.48
CA GLU A 45 -7.31 -25.29 27.36
C GLU A 45 -7.08 -24.10 28.30
N ILE A 46 -7.25 -22.87 27.80
CA ILE A 46 -7.19 -21.65 28.62
C ILE A 46 -8.27 -21.66 29.70
N LEU A 47 -9.51 -21.97 29.32
CA LEU A 47 -10.64 -22.06 30.25
C LEU A 47 -10.43 -23.16 31.30
N GLY A 48 -9.94 -24.33 30.90
CA GLY A 48 -9.63 -25.43 31.79
C GLY A 48 -8.60 -25.04 32.84
N GLN A 49 -7.51 -24.39 32.41
CA GLN A 49 -6.48 -23.90 33.31
C GLN A 49 -7.01 -22.81 34.25
N LEU A 50 -7.83 -21.89 33.74
CA LEU A 50 -8.44 -20.83 34.53
C LEU A 50 -9.33 -21.41 35.64
N PHE A 51 -10.21 -22.36 35.31
CA PHE A 51 -11.13 -22.95 36.28
C PHE A 51 -10.41 -23.84 37.29
N ALA A 52 -9.37 -24.56 36.87
CA ALA A 52 -8.50 -25.31 37.78
C ALA A 52 -7.79 -24.36 38.77
N TYR A 53 -7.20 -23.27 38.28
CA TYR A 53 -6.50 -22.28 39.11
C TYR A 53 -7.43 -21.59 40.10
N ALA A 54 -8.59 -21.12 39.62
CA ALA A 54 -9.56 -20.38 40.41
C ALA A 54 -10.51 -21.27 41.24
N LYS A 55 -10.42 -22.60 41.08
CA LYS A 55 -11.33 -23.60 41.69
C LYS A 55 -12.80 -23.30 41.42
N ILE A 56 -13.11 -22.89 40.19
CA ILE A 56 -14.48 -22.56 39.76
C ILE A 56 -15.13 -23.83 39.22
N PRO A 57 -16.26 -24.30 39.80
CA PRO A 57 -17.02 -25.39 39.20
C PRO A 57 -17.66 -24.93 37.89
N TYR A 58 -17.71 -25.81 36.89
CA TYR A 58 -18.24 -25.48 35.56
C TYR A 58 -19.06 -26.63 34.97
N GLU A 59 -19.92 -26.28 34.02
CA GLU A 59 -20.74 -27.20 33.22
C GLU A 59 -20.61 -26.81 31.75
N LEU A 60 -20.30 -27.79 30.89
CA LEU A 60 -20.20 -27.61 29.45
C LEU A 60 -21.50 -28.00 28.77
N TYR A 61 -21.95 -27.15 27.86
CA TYR A 61 -23.14 -27.36 27.04
C TYR A 61 -22.73 -27.31 25.57
N PRO A 62 -22.39 -28.46 24.96
CA PRO A 62 -21.96 -28.49 23.57
C PRO A 62 -23.12 -28.26 22.60
N HIS A 63 -22.87 -27.41 21.62
CA HIS A 63 -23.72 -27.21 20.45
C HIS A 63 -23.24 -28.12 19.32
N THR A 64 -24.17 -28.88 18.75
CA THR A 64 -23.94 -29.74 17.60
C THR A 64 -24.49 -29.09 16.34
N GLY A 65 -23.72 -29.13 15.24
CA GLY A 65 -24.11 -28.56 13.94
C GLY A 65 -23.66 -27.12 13.72
N ASP A 66 -24.32 -26.44 12.78
CA ASP A 66 -23.98 -25.07 12.39
C ASP A 66 -24.22 -24.09 13.55
N VAL A 67 -23.17 -23.35 13.90
CA VAL A 67 -23.17 -22.49 15.09
C VAL A 67 -23.58 -21.08 14.68
N ASN A 68 -24.71 -20.62 15.22
CA ASN A 68 -25.05 -19.21 15.19
C ASN A 68 -24.33 -18.48 16.35
N TRP A 69 -23.25 -17.76 16.04
CA TRP A 69 -22.47 -16.99 17.02
C TRP A 69 -23.20 -15.76 17.55
N GLY A 70 -24.30 -15.33 16.91
CA GLY A 70 -25.12 -14.22 17.32
C GLY A 70 -24.90 -12.96 16.48
N GLU A 71 -25.97 -12.53 15.84
CA GLU A 71 -26.10 -11.34 15.02
C GLU A 71 -27.08 -10.35 15.64
N VAL A 72 -26.89 -9.07 15.35
CA VAL A 72 -27.82 -8.02 15.77
C VAL A 72 -29.07 -8.11 14.92
N GLN A 73 -30.21 -8.28 15.57
CA GLN A 73 -31.53 -8.32 14.94
C GLN A 73 -32.06 -6.89 14.70
N PRO A 74 -33.07 -6.69 13.83
CA PRO A 74 -33.62 -5.37 13.54
C PRO A 74 -34.15 -4.60 14.76
N ASP A 75 -34.52 -5.31 15.83
CA ASP A 75 -34.98 -4.74 17.10
C ASP A 75 -33.83 -4.38 18.07
N GLY A 76 -32.57 -4.61 17.67
CA GLY A 76 -31.38 -4.40 18.48
C GLY A 76 -31.15 -5.48 19.54
N SER A 77 -31.89 -6.58 19.50
CA SER A 77 -31.58 -7.81 20.24
C SER A 77 -30.47 -8.60 19.53
N TYR A 78 -29.96 -9.64 20.20
CA TYR A 78 -29.04 -10.60 19.61
C TYR A 78 -29.68 -11.98 19.60
N ASP A 79 -29.46 -12.73 18.52
CA ASP A 79 -29.75 -14.16 18.46
C ASP A 79 -28.49 -14.99 18.78
N GLY A 80 -28.56 -16.30 18.52
CA GLY A 80 -27.44 -17.22 18.67
C GLY A 80 -26.85 -17.27 20.09
N LEU A 81 -25.56 -17.58 20.17
CA LEU A 81 -24.84 -17.73 21.43
C LEU A 81 -24.76 -16.44 22.25
N ILE A 82 -24.60 -15.28 21.60
CA ILE A 82 -24.63 -13.98 22.31
C ILE A 82 -26.01 -13.74 22.92
N GLY A 83 -27.09 -13.98 22.17
CA GLY A 83 -28.46 -13.89 22.66
C GLY A 83 -28.71 -14.79 23.86
N ASP A 84 -28.22 -16.04 23.80
CA ASP A 84 -28.33 -17.00 24.89
C ASP A 84 -27.59 -16.54 26.17
N VAL A 85 -26.45 -15.85 26.06
CA VAL A 85 -25.76 -15.25 27.21
C VAL A 85 -26.54 -14.05 27.77
N ILE A 86 -27.03 -13.15 26.91
CA ILE A 86 -27.82 -11.98 27.32
C ILE A 86 -29.08 -12.42 28.08
N ASN A 87 -29.77 -13.44 27.57
CA ASN A 87 -30.96 -14.01 28.16
C ASN A 87 -30.68 -14.86 29.41
N GLY A 88 -29.40 -15.07 29.76
CA GLY A 88 -28.99 -15.78 30.97
C GLY A 88 -29.16 -17.30 30.89
N LYS A 89 -29.28 -17.86 29.68
CA LYS A 89 -29.27 -19.31 29.45
C LYS A 89 -27.88 -19.87 29.75
N PHE A 90 -26.84 -19.17 29.31
CA PHE A 90 -25.45 -19.45 29.64
C PHE A 90 -24.80 -18.26 30.34
N ASP A 91 -23.70 -18.50 31.04
CA ASP A 91 -22.96 -17.45 31.75
C ASP A 91 -21.80 -16.91 30.92
N THR A 92 -21.23 -17.76 30.06
CA THR A 92 -20.18 -17.45 29.09
C THR A 92 -20.23 -18.43 27.93
N ILE A 93 -19.43 -18.15 26.90
CA ILE A 93 -19.18 -19.02 25.75
C ILE A 93 -17.76 -19.57 25.87
N GLY A 94 -17.54 -20.79 25.36
CA GLY A 94 -16.30 -21.55 25.39
C GLY A 94 -15.24 -21.08 24.40
N ALA A 95 -15.57 -20.08 23.59
CA ALA A 95 -14.69 -19.45 22.62
C ALA A 95 -14.62 -17.93 22.85
N GLN A 96 -13.51 -17.34 22.46
CA GLN A 96 -13.29 -15.90 22.51
C GLN A 96 -14.04 -15.19 21.38
N TYR A 97 -14.42 -13.94 21.62
CA TYR A 97 -15.06 -13.08 20.64
C TYR A 97 -14.26 -11.81 20.42
N ALA A 98 -14.26 -11.33 19.17
CA ALA A 98 -13.84 -9.99 18.84
C ALA A 98 -14.69 -8.95 19.61
N ILE A 99 -14.00 -8.12 20.37
CA ILE A 99 -14.54 -6.98 21.11
C ILE A 99 -14.84 -5.87 20.10
N THR A 100 -16.13 -5.60 19.89
CA THR A 100 -16.60 -4.51 19.02
C THR A 100 -17.45 -3.54 19.80
N GLU A 101 -17.49 -2.29 19.36
CA GLU A 101 -18.30 -1.23 19.98
C GLU A 101 -19.78 -1.63 20.09
N ILE A 102 -20.33 -2.28 19.07
CA ILE A 102 -21.74 -2.69 19.07
C ILE A 102 -22.00 -3.75 20.15
N ARG A 103 -21.10 -4.74 20.29
CA ARG A 103 -21.26 -5.82 21.28
C ARG A 103 -21.09 -5.33 22.71
N THR A 104 -20.16 -4.40 22.97
CA THR A 104 -19.92 -3.86 24.33
C THR A 104 -21.13 -3.08 24.88
N THR A 105 -22.10 -2.71 24.04
CA THR A 105 -23.37 -2.11 24.52
C THR A 105 -24.32 -3.11 25.18
N LYS A 106 -24.22 -4.42 24.86
CA LYS A 106 -25.16 -5.46 25.33
C LYS A 106 -24.52 -6.53 26.21
N VAL A 107 -23.22 -6.74 26.07
CA VAL A 107 -22.46 -7.73 26.83
C VAL A 107 -21.18 -7.15 27.40
N ASP A 108 -20.71 -7.77 28.48
CA ASP A 108 -19.45 -7.47 29.12
C ASP A 108 -18.38 -8.46 28.62
N PHE A 109 -17.16 -7.98 28.37
CA PHE A 109 -16.03 -8.84 28.03
C PHE A 109 -15.09 -9.06 29.21
N SER A 110 -14.40 -10.20 29.23
CA SER A 110 -13.22 -10.41 30.10
C SER A 110 -12.09 -9.44 29.76
N TYR A 111 -11.04 -9.46 30.58
CA TYR A 111 -9.73 -8.97 30.17
C TYR A 111 -9.33 -9.58 28.81
N ASN A 112 -8.74 -8.77 27.94
CA ASN A 112 -8.25 -9.24 26.65
C ASN A 112 -7.09 -10.20 26.85
N ILE A 113 -7.13 -11.31 26.14
CA ILE A 113 -6.08 -12.33 26.19
C ILE A 113 -5.38 -12.59 24.87
N HIS A 114 -5.93 -12.08 23.76
CA HIS A 114 -5.35 -12.28 22.44
C HIS A 114 -5.62 -11.11 21.48
N HIS A 115 -4.55 -10.86 20.73
CA HIS A 115 -4.36 -10.06 19.53
C HIS A 115 -4.69 -10.79 18.23
N GLU A 116 -5.87 -10.67 17.63
CA GLU A 116 -6.02 -11.14 16.24
C GLU A 116 -5.87 -9.97 15.27
N THR A 117 -5.10 -10.15 14.22
CA THR A 117 -5.15 -9.25 13.07
C THR A 117 -6.14 -9.80 12.06
N ALA A 118 -6.99 -8.94 11.50
CA ALA A 118 -7.87 -9.36 10.42
C ALA A 118 -7.01 -9.78 9.22
N MET A 119 -7.04 -11.07 8.89
CA MET A 119 -6.29 -11.63 7.78
C MET A 119 -7.22 -11.82 6.59
N TYR A 120 -6.74 -11.46 5.40
CA TYR A 120 -7.41 -11.83 4.16
C TYR A 120 -6.85 -13.19 3.73
N LEU A 121 -7.72 -14.20 3.66
CA LEU A 121 -7.37 -15.46 3.02
C LEU A 121 -7.45 -15.27 1.51
N VAL A 122 -6.30 -15.07 0.88
CA VAL A 122 -6.19 -15.01 -0.58
C VAL A 122 -5.66 -16.38 -1.03
N SER A 123 -6.43 -17.09 -1.85
CA SER A 123 -5.90 -18.27 -2.54
C SER A 123 -4.66 -17.84 -3.32
N ASN A 124 -3.52 -18.53 -3.13
CA ASN A 124 -2.21 -18.25 -3.74
C ASN A 124 -2.28 -17.20 -4.85
N ALA A 125 -1.64 -16.05 -4.62
CA ALA A 125 -1.63 -14.94 -5.57
C ALA A 125 -1.43 -15.48 -6.99
N PRO A 126 -2.28 -15.07 -7.97
CA PRO A 126 -2.15 -15.54 -9.34
C PRO A 126 -0.70 -15.42 -9.78
N ASN A 127 -0.23 -16.45 -10.50
CA ASN A 127 1.16 -16.60 -10.86
C ASN A 127 1.68 -15.23 -11.36
N PRO A 128 2.74 -14.65 -10.76
CA PRO A 128 3.19 -13.29 -11.12
C PRO A 128 3.46 -13.13 -12.61
N ASP A 129 3.66 -14.22 -13.33
CA ASP A 129 3.80 -14.29 -14.79
C ASP A 129 2.54 -13.85 -15.56
N GLU A 130 1.34 -13.90 -14.96
CA GLU A 130 0.07 -13.59 -15.64
C GLU A 130 -0.25 -12.08 -15.67
N GLU A 131 0.38 -11.26 -14.82
CA GLU A 131 0.09 -9.82 -14.69
C GLU A 131 1.21 -8.89 -15.24
N TRP A 132 1.84 -9.30 -16.34
CA TRP A 132 2.99 -8.60 -16.94
C TRP A 132 2.76 -7.12 -17.25
N ILE A 133 1.53 -6.68 -17.52
CA ILE A 133 1.20 -5.27 -17.79
C ILE A 133 1.32 -4.42 -16.51
N GLY A 134 0.86 -4.96 -15.38
CA GLY A 134 1.00 -4.32 -14.07
C GLY A 134 2.46 -4.21 -13.66
N GLN A 135 3.25 -5.24 -13.96
CA GLN A 135 4.69 -5.26 -13.71
C GLN A 135 5.46 -4.29 -14.62
N ALA A 136 5.16 -4.27 -15.92
CA ALA A 136 5.85 -3.39 -16.88
C ALA A 136 5.62 -1.89 -16.60
N THR A 137 4.53 -1.55 -15.90
CA THR A 137 4.17 -0.16 -15.54
C THR A 137 4.49 0.20 -14.09
N LEU A 138 5.15 -0.68 -13.34
CA LEU A 138 5.46 -0.51 -11.91
C LEU A 138 6.16 0.83 -11.61
N ILE A 139 7.11 1.22 -12.45
CA ILE A 139 7.89 2.46 -12.36
C ILE A 139 7.01 3.71 -12.50
N TYR A 140 5.87 3.62 -13.18
CA TYR A 140 4.94 4.75 -13.33
C TYR A 140 3.86 4.78 -12.24
N ARG A 141 3.69 3.72 -11.46
CA ARG A 141 2.67 3.66 -10.39
C ARG A 141 2.99 4.51 -9.16
N VAL A 142 4.23 4.98 -9.03
CA VAL A 142 4.66 5.84 -7.91
C VAL A 142 3.85 7.14 -7.85
N PHE A 143 3.45 7.66 -9.01
CA PHE A 143 2.63 8.86 -9.11
C PHE A 143 1.26 8.51 -9.69
N ASP A 144 0.21 9.15 -9.20
CA ASP A 144 -1.07 9.11 -9.89
C ASP A 144 -0.95 9.79 -11.26
N TRP A 145 -1.89 9.51 -12.16
CA TRP A 145 -1.84 10.05 -13.51
C TRP A 145 -1.93 11.58 -13.48
N GLN A 146 -2.66 12.15 -12.52
CA GLN A 146 -2.79 13.58 -12.31
C GLN A 146 -1.44 14.23 -11.98
N SER A 147 -0.66 13.67 -11.06
CA SER A 147 0.66 14.17 -10.68
C SER A 147 1.64 14.06 -11.84
N THR A 148 1.56 12.97 -12.62
CA THR A 148 2.38 12.79 -13.82
C THR A 148 2.09 13.85 -14.88
N VAL A 149 0.81 14.10 -15.18
CA VAL A 149 0.39 15.16 -16.11
C VAL A 149 0.79 16.53 -15.58
N GLY A 150 0.58 16.79 -14.29
CA GLY A 150 0.97 18.03 -13.63
C GLY A 150 2.48 18.29 -13.76
N PHE A 151 3.31 17.26 -13.53
CA PHE A 151 4.76 17.34 -13.71
C PHE A 151 5.13 17.64 -15.16
N LEU A 152 4.52 16.94 -16.12
CA LEU A 152 4.77 17.16 -17.54
C LEU A 152 4.38 18.58 -17.97
N CYS A 153 3.27 19.10 -17.45
CA CYS A 153 2.88 20.50 -17.62
C CYS A 153 3.93 21.45 -17.04
N ILE A 154 4.45 21.22 -15.83
CA ILE A 154 5.49 22.08 -15.23
C ILE A 154 6.77 22.06 -16.07
N VAL A 155 7.22 20.87 -16.49
CA VAL A 155 8.43 20.70 -17.31
C VAL A 155 8.30 21.38 -18.68
N LEU A 156 7.09 21.46 -19.25
CA LEU A 156 6.84 22.16 -20.51
C LEU A 156 6.59 23.67 -20.33
N LEU A 157 5.86 24.06 -19.29
CA LEU A 157 5.48 25.46 -19.02
C LEU A 157 6.66 26.30 -18.54
N LEU A 158 7.57 25.73 -17.75
CA LEU A 158 8.67 26.49 -17.17
C LEU A 158 9.69 26.96 -18.22
N PRO A 159 10.12 26.12 -19.18
CA PRO A 159 10.96 26.59 -20.28
C PRO A 159 10.21 27.53 -21.24
N THR A 160 8.93 27.27 -21.55
CA THR A 160 8.15 28.22 -22.39
C THR A 160 8.02 29.59 -21.74
N MET A 161 7.81 29.67 -20.42
CA MET A 161 7.86 30.93 -19.67
C MET A 161 9.22 31.61 -19.76
N LEU A 162 10.32 30.87 -19.61
CA LEU A 162 11.68 31.42 -19.76
C LEU A 162 11.92 31.97 -21.18
N ILE A 163 11.36 31.32 -22.19
CA ILE A 163 11.43 31.74 -23.60
C ILE A 163 10.63 33.02 -23.82
N VAL A 164 9.40 33.08 -23.32
CA VAL A 164 8.56 34.29 -23.43
C VAL A 164 9.23 35.45 -22.69
N TYR A 165 9.84 35.19 -21.55
CA TYR A 165 10.56 36.21 -20.78
C TYR A 165 11.80 36.72 -21.51
N SER A 166 12.62 35.83 -22.08
CA SER A 166 13.81 36.23 -22.86
C SER A 166 13.41 37.03 -24.10
N LEU A 167 12.32 36.64 -24.77
CA LEU A 167 11.71 37.36 -25.88
C LEU A 167 11.29 38.78 -25.53
N ILE A 168 10.59 38.97 -24.41
CA ILE A 168 10.13 40.29 -23.95
C ILE A 168 11.32 41.21 -23.69
N ILE A 169 12.38 40.71 -23.03
CA ILE A 169 13.59 41.49 -22.76
C ILE A 169 14.29 41.90 -24.05
N ASP A 170 14.44 40.97 -25.01
CA ASP A 170 15.15 41.26 -26.24
C ASP A 170 14.37 42.22 -27.15
N ALA A 171 13.04 42.09 -27.19
CA ALA A 171 12.15 43.04 -27.86
C ALA A 171 12.28 44.45 -27.25
N ALA A 172 12.30 44.55 -25.91
CA ALA A 172 12.49 45.82 -25.21
C ALA A 172 13.86 46.46 -25.45
N ARG A 173 14.93 45.65 -25.61
CA ARG A 173 16.30 46.14 -25.85
C ARG A 173 16.57 46.54 -27.29
N LYS A 174 16.12 45.74 -28.26
CA LYS A 174 16.55 45.85 -29.66
C LYS A 174 15.48 46.43 -30.59
N GLY A 175 14.25 46.63 -30.11
CA GLY A 175 13.15 47.20 -30.89
C GLY A 175 12.73 46.37 -32.11
N ARG A 176 13.19 45.11 -32.21
CA ARG A 176 12.87 44.19 -33.32
C ARG A 176 12.08 43.00 -32.80
N ILE A 177 10.93 42.77 -33.42
CA ILE A 177 9.99 41.72 -33.07
C ILE A 177 10.13 40.64 -34.15
N PHE A 178 10.73 39.50 -33.78
CA PHE A 178 10.94 38.27 -34.60
C PHE A 178 12.05 38.28 -35.67
N ASP A 179 13.27 37.90 -35.29
CA ASP A 179 14.33 37.41 -36.17
C ASP A 179 14.53 35.89 -35.99
N ALA A 180 14.94 35.15 -37.04
CA ALA A 180 15.19 33.70 -36.99
C ALA A 180 16.23 33.28 -35.93
N ALA A 181 17.05 34.22 -35.45
CA ALA A 181 17.95 34.05 -34.32
C ALA A 181 17.21 33.64 -33.03
N ILE A 182 16.00 34.15 -32.82
CA ILE A 182 15.18 33.87 -31.64
C ILE A 182 14.81 32.38 -31.55
N ILE A 183 14.46 31.74 -32.67
CA ILE A 183 14.09 30.31 -32.67
C ILE A 183 15.29 29.45 -32.31
N LYS A 184 16.49 29.83 -32.77
CA LYS A 184 17.74 29.14 -32.43
C LYS A 184 18.08 29.29 -30.94
N ASP A 185 17.95 30.50 -30.39
CA ASP A 185 18.19 30.76 -28.97
C ASP A 185 17.14 30.05 -28.08
N THR A 186 15.92 29.89 -28.59
CA THR A 186 14.82 29.15 -27.96
C THR A 186 15.14 27.65 -27.84
N ILE A 187 15.58 27.01 -28.93
CA ILE A 187 15.96 25.60 -28.94
C ILE A 187 17.17 25.37 -28.03
N THR A 188 18.14 26.29 -28.07
CA THR A 188 19.35 26.20 -27.24
C THR A 188 19.01 26.33 -25.75
N SER A 189 18.08 27.23 -25.40
CA SER A 189 17.59 27.39 -24.01
C SER A 189 16.85 26.15 -23.50
N TYR A 190 16.04 25.52 -24.35
CA TYR A 190 15.38 24.24 -24.04
C TYR A 190 16.40 23.12 -23.82
N GLN A 191 17.40 23.01 -24.69
CA GLN A 191 18.47 22.02 -24.57
C GLN A 191 19.30 22.24 -23.31
N GLU A 192 19.66 23.47 -22.97
CA GLU A 192 20.40 23.76 -21.75
C GLU A 192 19.59 23.47 -20.48
N ALA A 193 18.28 23.78 -20.48
CA ALA A 193 17.40 23.42 -19.36
C ALA A 193 17.30 21.90 -19.19
N LEU A 194 17.20 21.15 -20.30
CA LEU A 194 17.13 19.68 -20.29
C LEU A 194 18.47 19.06 -19.86
N ILE A 195 19.59 19.57 -20.36
CA ILE A 195 20.95 19.14 -19.98
C ILE A 195 21.21 19.45 -18.51
N LEU A 196 20.75 20.57 -17.97
CA LEU A 196 20.86 20.86 -16.55
C LEU A 196 20.03 19.89 -15.71
N LEU A 197 18.85 19.51 -16.22
CA LEU A 197 17.97 18.53 -15.58
C LEU A 197 18.57 17.11 -15.56
N LEU A 198 19.34 16.75 -16.59
CA LEU A 198 19.90 15.41 -16.77
C LEU A 198 21.35 15.26 -16.29
N GLU A 199 22.19 16.28 -16.46
CA GLU A 199 23.65 16.20 -16.30
C GLU A 199 24.24 17.29 -15.37
N GLY A 200 23.46 18.29 -14.96
CA GLY A 200 23.88 19.31 -14.00
C GLY A 200 25.03 20.24 -14.44
N LYS A 201 25.31 20.37 -15.75
CA LYS A 201 26.40 21.22 -16.27
C LYS A 201 25.85 22.43 -17.03
N GLN A 202 26.30 23.65 -16.66
CA GLN A 202 26.00 24.87 -17.44
C GLN A 202 27.19 25.83 -17.56
N LYS A 203 27.27 26.54 -18.70
CA LYS A 203 28.15 27.71 -18.90
C LYS A 203 27.46 28.97 -18.38
N HIS A 204 28.14 29.67 -17.48
CA HIS A 204 27.74 30.87 -16.72
C HIS A 204 26.42 31.59 -17.11
N PRO A 205 25.29 31.21 -16.50
CA PRO A 205 24.00 31.91 -16.66
C PRO A 205 23.96 33.26 -15.93
N SER A 206 22.98 34.10 -16.30
CA SER A 206 22.68 35.37 -15.61
C SER A 206 22.11 35.14 -14.20
N LEU A 207 22.17 36.14 -13.30
CA LEU A 207 21.77 35.99 -11.88
C LEU A 207 20.31 35.52 -11.71
N SER A 208 19.37 36.08 -12.47
CA SER A 208 17.95 35.67 -12.41
C SER A 208 17.76 34.25 -12.92
N THR A 209 18.44 33.89 -14.00
CA THR A 209 18.41 32.53 -14.56
C THR A 209 19.01 31.52 -13.57
N ARG A 210 20.09 31.88 -12.85
CA ARG A 210 20.66 31.05 -11.77
C ARG A 210 19.65 30.74 -10.69
N PHE A 211 18.86 31.73 -10.26
CA PHE A 211 17.86 31.53 -9.22
C PHE A 211 16.73 30.60 -9.67
N ILE A 212 16.25 30.76 -10.91
CA ILE A 212 15.26 29.85 -11.50
C ILE A 212 15.83 28.43 -11.62
N PHE A 213 17.07 28.28 -12.06
CA PHE A 213 17.74 26.98 -12.12
C PHE A 213 17.94 26.35 -10.75
N LEU A 214 18.24 27.14 -9.71
CA LEU A 214 18.36 26.62 -8.35
C LEU A 214 17.02 26.10 -7.82
N ILE A 215 15.92 26.81 -8.07
CA ILE A 215 14.57 26.34 -7.74
C ILE A 215 14.25 25.05 -8.49
N LEU A 216 14.55 25.01 -9.80
CA LEU A 216 14.32 23.83 -10.63
C LEU A 216 15.14 22.63 -10.15
N ALA A 217 16.43 22.83 -9.85
CA ALA A 217 17.30 21.78 -9.32
C ALA A 217 16.80 21.26 -7.97
N PHE A 218 16.35 22.14 -7.07
CA PHE A 218 15.75 21.75 -5.81
C PHE A 218 14.45 20.96 -6.00
N ALA A 219 13.59 21.39 -6.93
CA ALA A 219 12.36 20.67 -7.26
C ALA A 219 12.64 19.28 -7.84
N VAL A 220 13.60 19.16 -8.75
CA VAL A 220 14.02 17.87 -9.34
C VAL A 220 14.60 16.94 -8.28
N LEU A 221 15.43 17.46 -7.36
CA LEU A 221 15.97 16.70 -6.24
C LEU A 221 14.86 16.19 -5.31
N LEU A 222 13.91 17.04 -4.96
CA LEU A 222 12.79 16.68 -4.11
C LEU A 222 11.91 15.62 -4.78
N LEU A 223 11.64 15.78 -6.08
CA LEU A 223 10.87 14.81 -6.86
C LEU A 223 11.58 13.46 -6.98
N GLY A 224 12.90 13.46 -7.18
CA GLY A 224 13.72 12.24 -7.20
C GLY A 224 13.65 11.48 -5.88
N ASN A 225 13.73 12.20 -4.75
CA ASN A 225 13.61 11.60 -3.42
C ASN A 225 12.20 11.06 -3.16
N LEU A 226 11.15 11.81 -3.51
CA LEU A 226 9.76 11.35 -3.39
C LEU A 226 9.51 10.10 -4.23
N TYR A 227 10.05 10.08 -5.45
CA TYR A 227 9.94 8.94 -6.35
C TYR A 227 10.61 7.69 -5.77
N GLN A 228 11.84 7.82 -5.25
CA GLN A 228 12.55 6.70 -4.60
C GLN A 228 11.80 6.19 -3.37
N GLY A 229 11.28 7.09 -2.53
CA GLY A 229 10.48 6.73 -1.36
C GLY A 229 9.19 5.99 -1.73
N GLY A 230 8.44 6.49 -2.70
CA GLY A 230 7.21 5.86 -3.16
C GLY A 230 7.46 4.51 -3.85
N LEU A 231 8.56 4.38 -4.60
CA LEU A 231 8.97 3.10 -5.18
C LEU A 231 9.26 2.06 -4.10
N PHE A 232 9.95 2.46 -3.02
CA PHE A 232 10.20 1.59 -1.88
C PHE A 232 8.89 1.13 -1.21
N THR A 233 7.94 2.05 -1.01
CA THR A 233 6.62 1.71 -0.44
C THR A 233 5.80 0.75 -1.30
N ILE A 234 5.90 0.84 -2.63
CA ILE A 234 5.21 -0.11 -3.53
C ILE A 234 5.90 -1.48 -3.53
N MET A 235 7.22 -1.52 -3.34
CA MET A 235 8.00 -2.76 -3.34
C MET A 235 7.95 -3.53 -2.02
N VAL A 236 7.59 -2.86 -0.92
CA VAL A 236 7.42 -3.49 0.40
C VAL A 236 5.92 -3.71 0.62
N PRO A 237 5.46 -4.96 0.84
CA PRO A 237 4.06 -5.20 1.18
C PRO A 237 3.70 -4.42 2.44
N ALA A 238 2.60 -3.66 2.38
CA ALA A 238 2.09 -2.97 3.54
C ALA A 238 1.41 -3.99 4.46
N ASP A 239 1.92 -4.11 5.70
CA ASP A 239 1.23 -4.86 6.75
C ASP A 239 -0.04 -4.09 7.14
N PHE A 240 -1.20 -4.64 6.79
CA PHE A 240 -2.48 -4.10 7.21
C PHE A 240 -2.83 -4.65 8.60
N ASP A 241 -2.36 -3.97 9.64
CA ASP A 241 -2.67 -4.34 11.02
C ASP A 241 -4.05 -3.82 11.46
N ALA A 242 -5.11 -4.49 11.02
CA ALA A 242 -6.42 -4.34 11.65
C ALA A 242 -6.46 -5.21 12.91
N ILE A 243 -6.07 -4.65 14.06
CA ILE A 243 -6.02 -5.37 15.34
C ILE A 243 -7.42 -5.50 15.95
N ALA A 244 -7.93 -6.73 16.02
CA ALA A 244 -9.11 -7.13 16.76
C ALA A 244 -8.73 -7.71 18.12
N TRP A 245 -9.24 -7.08 19.17
CA TRP A 245 -9.06 -7.53 20.55
C TRP A 245 -10.06 -8.65 20.84
N GLN A 246 -9.63 -9.80 21.37
CA GLN A 246 -10.50 -10.91 21.75
C GLN A 246 -10.67 -11.08 23.27
N GLY A 247 -11.86 -11.53 23.70
CA GLY A 247 -12.15 -11.89 25.09
C GLY A 247 -13.41 -12.74 25.25
N PHE A 248 -13.61 -13.29 26.44
CA PHE A 248 -14.80 -14.09 26.78
C PHE A 248 -15.99 -13.20 27.12
N ILE A 249 -17.18 -13.61 26.68
CA ILE A 249 -18.43 -12.84 26.81
C ILE A 249 -19.15 -13.20 28.11
N PHE A 250 -19.66 -12.19 28.80
CA PHE A 250 -20.56 -12.31 29.94
C PHE A 250 -21.76 -11.39 29.76
N ARG A 251 -22.87 -11.72 30.41
CA ARG A 251 -23.98 -10.79 30.55
C ARG A 251 -23.53 -9.50 31.26
N ASN A 252 -24.07 -8.35 30.85
CA ASN A 252 -23.82 -7.07 31.51
C ASN A 252 -24.05 -7.15 33.03
N GLY A 253 -23.07 -6.69 33.80
CA GLY A 253 -23.08 -6.71 35.26
C GLY A 253 -22.88 -8.09 35.88
N SER A 254 -22.40 -9.08 35.12
CA SER A 254 -22.12 -10.42 35.64
C SER A 254 -21.08 -10.40 36.76
N ALA A 255 -21.39 -11.08 37.86
CA ALA A 255 -20.45 -11.28 38.97
C ALA A 255 -19.23 -12.12 38.57
N TRP A 256 -19.30 -12.88 37.47
CA TRP A 256 -18.20 -13.68 36.97
C TRP A 256 -17.10 -12.84 36.32
N LYS A 257 -17.45 -11.74 35.64
CA LYS A 257 -16.51 -10.88 34.89
C LYS A 257 -15.26 -10.48 35.70
N PRO A 258 -15.36 -9.90 36.92
CA PRO A 258 -14.18 -9.50 37.68
C PRO A 258 -13.35 -10.70 38.17
N ILE A 259 -14.00 -11.82 38.50
CA ILE A 259 -13.32 -13.06 38.91
C ILE A 259 -12.52 -13.61 37.73
N PHE A 260 -13.14 -13.68 36.56
CA PHE A 260 -12.53 -14.14 35.33
C PHE A 260 -11.34 -13.27 34.95
N SER A 261 -11.57 -11.96 34.83
CA SER A 261 -10.56 -11.01 34.37
C SER A 261 -9.33 -11.00 35.28
N ARG A 262 -9.52 -11.08 36.60
CA ARG A 262 -8.42 -11.16 37.55
C ARG A 262 -7.62 -12.44 37.40
N ASN A 263 -8.29 -13.60 37.38
CA ASN A 263 -7.60 -14.89 37.28
C ASN A 263 -6.95 -15.08 35.91
N MET A 264 -7.52 -14.47 34.87
CA MET A 264 -6.97 -14.50 33.53
C MET A 264 -5.60 -13.82 33.45
N ILE A 265 -5.45 -12.66 34.10
CA ILE A 265 -4.15 -11.99 34.25
C ILE A 265 -3.16 -12.89 35.00
N MET A 266 -3.63 -13.66 36.00
CA MET A 266 -2.75 -14.56 36.76
C MET A 266 -2.25 -15.76 35.95
N ILE A 267 -2.90 -16.11 34.84
CA ILE A 267 -2.52 -17.22 33.96
C ILE A 267 -2.00 -16.73 32.60
N SER A 268 -1.64 -15.45 32.45
CA SER A 268 -1.23 -14.86 31.16
C SER A 268 -0.07 -15.60 30.48
N ASP A 269 0.92 -16.05 31.27
CA ASP A 269 2.07 -16.79 30.75
C ASP A 269 1.64 -18.16 30.18
N PHE A 270 0.65 -18.80 30.81
CA PHE A 270 0.06 -20.03 30.30
C PHE A 270 -0.71 -19.76 29.01
N VAL A 271 -1.47 -18.66 28.93
CA VAL A 271 -2.22 -18.27 27.74
C VAL A 271 -1.28 -18.10 26.55
N ALA A 272 -0.20 -17.33 26.71
CA ALA A 272 0.81 -17.16 25.66
C ALA A 272 1.41 -18.51 25.22
N ALA A 273 1.77 -19.36 26.17
CA ALA A 273 2.30 -20.69 25.87
C ALA A 273 1.29 -21.61 25.18
N ALA A 274 0.00 -21.49 25.51
CA ALA A 274 -1.07 -22.26 24.86
C ALA A 274 -1.21 -21.85 23.38
N TYR A 275 -1.27 -20.55 23.10
CA TYR A 275 -1.30 -20.06 21.72
C TYR A 275 -0.09 -20.52 20.90
N GLU A 276 1.12 -20.40 21.45
CA GLU A 276 2.32 -20.88 20.76
C GLU A 276 2.29 -22.40 20.50
N ARG A 277 1.72 -23.20 21.42
CA ARG A 277 1.55 -24.65 21.19
C ARG A 277 0.61 -24.95 20.04
N TYR A 278 -0.53 -24.27 19.94
CA TYR A 278 -1.48 -24.51 18.84
C TYR A 278 -0.97 -23.93 17.52
N ARG A 279 -0.26 -22.81 17.56
CA ARG A 279 0.41 -22.22 16.38
C ARG A 279 1.48 -23.14 15.80
N ASN A 280 2.30 -23.74 16.65
CA ASN A 280 3.43 -24.58 16.23
C ASN A 280 3.09 -26.08 16.10
N GLY A 281 1.93 -26.51 16.63
CA GLY A 281 1.54 -27.92 16.75
C GLY A 281 0.54 -28.40 15.70
N SER A 282 -0.16 -27.50 15.00
CA SER A 282 -0.76 -27.85 13.70
C SER A 282 0.38 -28.09 12.71
N ASP A 283 0.27 -29.03 11.76
CA ASP A 283 1.21 -29.26 10.66
C ASP A 283 1.56 -27.95 9.95
N ALA A 284 2.49 -27.21 10.54
CA ALA A 284 2.96 -25.95 10.06
C ALA A 284 3.54 -26.29 8.70
N CYS A 285 2.97 -25.75 7.63
CA CYS A 285 3.73 -25.68 6.40
C CYS A 285 5.05 -24.98 6.79
N ASP A 286 6.16 -25.72 6.73
CA ASP A 286 7.49 -25.28 7.21
C ASP A 286 7.98 -23.98 6.51
N ASP A 287 7.21 -23.46 5.56
CA ASP A 287 7.48 -22.27 4.78
C ASP A 287 6.89 -21.00 5.40
N PHE A 288 7.09 -20.82 6.72
CA PHE A 288 7.00 -19.48 7.34
C PHE A 288 8.23 -18.62 7.05
N SER A 289 9.18 -19.14 6.27
CA SER A 289 10.25 -18.31 5.73
C SER A 289 9.56 -17.24 4.88
N GLN A 290 9.76 -15.97 5.23
CA GLN A 290 9.41 -14.90 4.29
C GLN A 290 10.06 -15.31 2.97
N PRO A 291 9.29 -15.47 1.88
CA PRO A 291 9.87 -15.87 0.62
C PRO A 291 11.04 -14.92 0.37
N PRO A 292 12.25 -15.45 0.11
CA PRO A 292 13.43 -14.62 -0.03
C PRO A 292 13.11 -13.52 -1.03
N ALA A 293 13.47 -12.27 -0.71
CA ALA A 293 13.16 -11.11 -1.54
C ALA A 293 13.44 -11.46 -3.00
N THR A 294 12.37 -11.57 -3.80
CA THR A 294 12.53 -12.03 -5.17
C THR A 294 13.15 -10.89 -5.97
N PRO A 295 14.22 -11.15 -6.74
CA PRO A 295 14.81 -10.11 -7.57
C PRO A 295 13.76 -9.61 -8.57
N LEU A 296 13.74 -8.30 -8.80
CA LEU A 296 12.80 -7.69 -9.74
C LEU A 296 12.99 -8.35 -11.13
N PRO A 297 11.95 -8.96 -11.73
CA PRO A 297 12.11 -9.61 -13.03
C PRO A 297 12.38 -8.56 -14.10
N ILE A 298 13.13 -8.95 -15.14
CA ILE A 298 13.50 -8.02 -16.24
C ILE A 298 12.27 -7.42 -16.94
N MET A 299 11.16 -8.16 -16.94
CA MET A 299 9.88 -7.70 -17.49
C MET A 299 9.32 -6.48 -16.75
N SER A 300 9.57 -6.36 -15.44
CA SER A 300 9.18 -5.16 -14.66
C SER A 300 9.97 -3.91 -15.05
N LEU A 301 11.15 -4.08 -15.68
CA LEU A 301 11.99 -2.98 -16.17
C LEU A 301 11.77 -2.68 -17.66
N LEU A 302 10.88 -3.41 -18.34
CA LEU A 302 10.68 -3.32 -19.78
C LEU A 302 10.38 -1.89 -20.25
N SER A 303 9.59 -1.13 -19.48
CA SER A 303 9.28 0.27 -19.79
C SER A 303 10.50 1.19 -19.86
N VAL A 304 11.50 0.97 -19.00
CA VAL A 304 12.77 1.73 -19.00
C VAL A 304 13.52 1.55 -20.30
N PHE A 305 13.41 0.37 -20.94
CA PHE A 305 14.06 0.08 -22.22
C PHE A 305 13.20 0.51 -23.43
N LEU A 306 11.88 0.35 -23.33
CA LEU A 306 10.96 0.74 -24.40
C LEU A 306 10.95 2.25 -24.63
N LEU A 307 11.07 3.07 -23.57
CA LEU A 307 11.01 4.52 -23.69
C LEU A 307 12.18 5.12 -24.51
N PRO A 308 13.46 4.78 -24.26
CA PRO A 308 14.58 5.17 -25.12
C PRO A 308 14.50 4.59 -26.54
N ALA A 309 14.02 3.36 -26.70
CA ALA A 309 13.85 2.74 -28.02
C ALA A 309 12.81 3.50 -28.86
N ALA A 310 11.66 3.83 -28.28
CA ALA A 310 10.63 4.66 -28.91
C ALA A 310 11.16 6.08 -29.20
N GLY A 311 11.87 6.69 -28.26
CA GLY A 311 12.50 8.00 -28.45
C GLY A 311 13.51 8.00 -29.60
N SER A 312 14.32 6.94 -29.73
CA SER A 312 15.28 6.79 -30.83
C SER A 312 14.59 6.64 -32.18
N LEU A 313 13.51 5.86 -32.24
CA LEU A 313 12.70 5.69 -33.45
C LEU A 313 12.08 7.04 -33.89
N ILE A 314 11.50 7.79 -32.96
CA ILE A 314 10.96 9.13 -33.23
C ILE A 314 12.06 10.06 -33.73
N GLY A 315 13.25 10.01 -33.12
CA GLY A 315 14.41 10.79 -33.55
C GLY A 315 14.83 10.48 -35.00
N ILE A 316 14.87 9.20 -35.38
CA ILE A 316 15.17 8.78 -36.76
C ILE A 316 14.11 9.29 -37.74
N ILE A 317 12.83 9.18 -37.39
CA ILE A 317 11.72 9.68 -38.22
C ILE A 317 11.84 11.20 -38.44
N MET A 318 12.11 11.95 -37.37
CA MET A 318 12.30 13.40 -37.44
C MET A 318 13.51 13.79 -38.30
N PHE A 319 14.64 13.09 -38.14
CA PHE A 319 15.82 13.31 -38.97
C PHE A 319 15.54 13.07 -40.46
N CYS A 320 14.88 11.97 -40.79
CA CYS A 320 14.49 11.65 -42.17
C CYS A 320 13.56 12.73 -42.76
N TYR A 321 12.60 13.20 -41.97
CA TYR A 321 11.69 14.28 -42.36
C TYR A 321 12.45 15.60 -42.64
N GLU A 322 13.33 16.02 -41.73
CA GLU A 322 14.15 17.22 -41.91
C GLU A 322 15.07 17.12 -43.11
N LEU A 323 15.70 15.96 -43.32
CA LEU A 323 16.56 15.72 -44.47
C LEU A 323 15.77 15.81 -45.79
N ALA A 324 14.56 15.26 -45.84
CA ALA A 324 13.68 15.35 -47.00
C ALA A 324 13.25 16.81 -47.28
N LYS A 325 12.89 17.56 -46.22
CA LYS A 325 12.56 18.98 -46.30
C LYS A 325 13.75 19.81 -46.80
N TYR A 326 14.95 19.61 -46.23
CA TYR A 326 16.18 20.27 -46.64
C TYR A 326 16.50 20.03 -48.12
N ARG A 327 16.37 18.78 -48.59
CA ARG A 327 16.57 18.43 -50.01
C ARG A 327 15.56 19.13 -50.93
N ARG A 328 14.28 19.23 -50.53
CA ARG A 328 13.26 19.97 -51.30
C ARG A 328 13.58 21.46 -51.40
N THR A 329 13.92 22.09 -50.27
CA THR A 329 14.29 23.53 -50.27
C THR A 329 15.51 23.80 -51.13
N LYS A 330 16.55 22.95 -51.03
CA LYS A 330 17.77 23.09 -51.86
C LYS A 330 17.50 22.92 -53.35
N ARG A 331 16.57 22.04 -53.75
CA ARG A 331 16.12 21.95 -55.16
C ARG A 331 15.44 23.23 -55.61
N ASN A 332 14.49 23.76 -54.83
CA ASN A 332 13.73 24.95 -55.22
C ASN A 332 14.61 26.19 -55.37
N VAL A 333 15.64 26.37 -54.52
CA VAL A 333 16.60 27.48 -54.66
C VAL A 333 17.41 27.36 -55.97
N LYS A 334 17.71 26.14 -56.42
CA LYS A 334 18.47 25.91 -57.66
C LYS A 334 17.69 26.28 -58.93
N TYR A 335 16.36 26.32 -58.86
CA TYR A 335 15.49 26.73 -59.99
C TYR A 335 15.20 28.24 -60.03
N ILE A 336 15.49 28.98 -58.95
CA ILE A 336 15.30 30.45 -58.89
C ILE A 336 16.56 31.21 -59.34
N LEU A 337 17.72 30.53 -59.43
CA LEU A 337 19.02 31.14 -59.73
C LEU A 337 19.64 30.72 -61.09
N PRO A 338 18.92 30.86 -62.22
CA PRO A 338 19.62 31.04 -63.49
C PRO A 338 18.93 32.10 -64.38
N LEU A 339 18.88 33.38 -63.99
CA LEU A 339 18.34 34.42 -64.90
C LEU A 339 19.03 35.81 -64.86
N THR A 340 20.13 36.02 -64.12
CA THR A 340 20.85 37.32 -64.13
C THR A 340 22.37 37.21 -64.29
N ALA A 341 22.88 36.11 -64.85
CA ALA A 341 24.31 35.92 -65.12
C ALA A 341 24.70 36.20 -66.58
N GLY A 342 23.94 37.05 -67.28
CA GLY A 342 24.21 37.44 -68.66
C GLY A 342 23.80 38.88 -68.92
N GLU A 343 24.55 39.84 -68.39
CA GLU A 343 24.69 41.23 -68.89
C GLU A 343 25.59 42.01 -67.92
N PHE A 344 26.91 41.80 -68.00
CA PHE A 344 27.91 42.77 -67.53
C PHE A 344 29.10 42.68 -68.48
N ASP A 345 28.86 43.16 -69.70
CA ASP A 345 29.90 43.44 -70.69
C ASP A 345 30.66 44.71 -70.28
N ILE A 346 31.94 44.53 -69.99
CA ILE A 346 33.09 45.30 -70.51
C ILE A 346 32.82 46.80 -70.75
N MET A 347 33.22 47.64 -69.78
CA MET A 347 33.77 48.98 -70.09
C MET A 347 35.24 49.01 -69.71
N MET A 348 36.07 48.89 -70.74
CA MET A 348 37.48 49.26 -70.75
C MET A 348 37.63 50.75 -70.46
N PHE A 349 38.46 51.12 -69.48
CA PHE A 349 39.07 52.44 -69.40
C PHE A 349 40.36 52.44 -70.22
N PRO A 350 40.56 53.37 -71.18
CA PRO A 350 41.86 53.60 -71.78
C PRO A 350 42.68 54.60 -70.96
N SER A 351 43.98 54.28 -70.85
CA SER A 351 45.19 55.07 -70.51
C SER A 351 45.05 56.35 -69.69
#